data_AF-A0A930YTM3-F1
#
_entry.id   AF-A0A930YTM3-F1
#
_cell.length_a   1.000
_cell.length_b   1.000
_cell.length_c   1.000
_cell.angle_alpha   90.00
_cell.angle_beta   90.00
_cell.angle_gamma   90.00
#
_symmetry.space_group_name_H-M   'P 1'
#
loop_
_entity.id
_entity.type
_entity.pdbx_description
1 polymer ?
#
loop_
_entity_poly.entity_id
_entity_poly.type
_entity_poly.pdbx_seq_one_letter_code
_entity_poly.pdbx_strand_id
1 'polypeptide(L)'
;MISPKFELVENGAELAPNVPLDLSQAHLMLGIDVGSTTVKLSVIDEDGTLVYANYERHHTDVRATARSLFVKAQKHIGETPMYAAITGSGGMLLAQWLDLEFVQEVIASKRAVETLIPQTDVAIELGGEDAKIIYFDNGIEQRMNGTC
;
A
#
# COMPACT_ATOMS: atom_id res chain seq x y z
N MET A 1 -23.71 -8.29 7.77
CA MET A 1 -22.77 -7.94 6.69
C MET A 1 -23.19 -6.58 6.16
N ILE A 2 -22.38 -5.55 6.39
CA ILE A 2 -22.57 -4.22 5.79
C ILE A 2 -21.99 -4.33 4.38
N SER A 3 -22.74 -3.93 3.35
CA SER A 3 -22.21 -3.88 1.99
C SER A 3 -20.98 -2.96 1.96
N PRO A 4 -19.94 -3.29 1.18
CA PRO A 4 -18.77 -2.42 1.09
C PRO A 4 -19.17 -1.03 0.61
N LYS A 5 -18.60 0.02 1.23
CA LYS A 5 -18.87 1.43 0.91
C LYS A 5 -18.55 1.75 -0.56
N PHE A 6 -17.54 1.07 -1.13
CA PHE A 6 -17.17 1.14 -2.53
C PHE A 6 -17.22 -0.27 -3.15
N GLU A 7 -17.92 -0.39 -4.28
CA GLU A 7 -17.84 -1.60 -5.11
C GLU A 7 -16.64 -1.46 -6.05
N LEU A 8 -15.64 -2.34 -5.86
CA LEU A 8 -14.45 -2.38 -6.70
C LEU A 8 -14.52 -3.54 -7.70
N VAL A 9 -13.98 -3.30 -8.90
CA VAL A 9 -13.80 -4.31 -9.95
C VAL A 9 -12.31 -4.57 -10.13
N GLU A 10 -11.97 -5.85 -10.25
CA GLU A 10 -10.62 -6.31 -10.53
C GLU A 10 -10.38 -6.38 -12.05
N ASN A 11 -9.30 -5.76 -12.50
CA ASN A 11 -8.80 -5.86 -13.87
C ASN A 11 -7.29 -6.14 -13.86
N GLY A 12 -6.93 -7.41 -13.79
CA GLY A 12 -5.54 -7.83 -13.57
C GLY A 12 -5.08 -7.42 -12.18
N ALA A 13 -4.05 -6.58 -12.09
CA ALA A 13 -3.50 -6.10 -10.81
C ALA A 13 -4.26 -4.88 -10.23
N GLU A 14 -5.17 -4.29 -11.01
CA GLU A 14 -5.88 -3.07 -10.66
C GLU A 14 -7.23 -3.40 -9.99
N LEU A 15 -7.47 -2.80 -8.83
CA LEU A 15 -8.76 -2.75 -8.15
C LEU A 15 -9.26 -1.31 -8.21
N ALA A 16 -10.31 -1.06 -8.98
CA ALA A 16 -10.84 0.28 -9.23
C ALA A 16 -12.35 0.34 -9.00
N PRO A 17 -12.92 1.52 -8.69
CA PRO A 17 -14.37 1.68 -8.54
C PRO A 17 -15.15 1.22 -9.78
N ASN A 18 -16.21 0.44 -9.58
CA ASN A 18 -17.11 -0.03 -10.63
C ASN A 18 -17.86 1.12 -11.33
N VAL A 19 -18.07 2.21 -10.60
CA VAL A 19 -18.75 3.41 -11.06
C VAL A 19 -17.93 4.64 -10.69
N PRO A 20 -18.04 5.76 -11.43
CA PRO A 20 -17.42 7.03 -11.04
C PRO A 20 -17.84 7.42 -9.62
N LEU A 21 -16.87 7.85 -8.81
CA LEU A 21 -17.09 8.30 -7.43
C LEU A 21 -17.01 9.83 -7.36
N ASP A 22 -17.87 10.44 -6.55
CA ASP A 22 -17.67 11.82 -6.08
C ASP A 22 -16.88 11.76 -4.77
N LEU A 23 -15.60 12.12 -4.85
CA LEU A 23 -14.67 12.15 -3.72
C LEU A 23 -14.32 13.59 -3.31
N SER A 24 -15.04 14.59 -3.80
CA SER A 24 -14.71 16.02 -3.61
C SER A 24 -14.64 16.47 -2.15
N GLN A 25 -15.30 15.76 -1.24
CA GLN A 25 -15.31 16.01 0.21
C GLN A 25 -14.67 14.85 1.00
N ALA A 26 -14.05 13.88 0.34
CA ALA A 26 -13.44 12.73 1.00
C ALA A 26 -12.04 13.07 1.54
N HIS A 27 -11.73 12.57 2.73
CA HIS A 27 -10.37 12.54 3.24
C HIS A 27 -9.72 11.22 2.81
N LEU A 28 -8.73 11.32 1.93
CA LEU A 28 -8.04 10.15 1.37
C LEU A 28 -6.64 10.00 1.92
N MET A 29 -6.19 8.75 2.00
CA MET A 29 -4.82 8.38 2.37
C MET A 29 -4.24 7.47 1.29
N LEU A 30 -3.04 7.79 0.84
CA LEU A 30 -2.28 7.09 -0.17
C LEU A 30 -1.10 6.35 0.47
N GLY A 31 -1.03 5.05 0.25
CA GLY A 31 0.13 4.22 0.57
C GLY A 31 0.88 3.82 -0.70
N ILE A 32 2.21 3.92 -0.65
CA ILE A 32 3.09 3.40 -1.71
C ILE A 32 4.07 2.41 -1.08
N ASP A 33 4.07 1.18 -1.56
CA ASP A 33 5.03 0.15 -1.14
C ASP A 33 5.97 -0.17 -2.30
N VAL A 34 7.24 0.21 -2.15
CA VAL A 34 8.29 -0.05 -3.12
C VAL A 34 9.12 -1.25 -2.65
N GLY A 35 8.78 -2.43 -3.17
CA GLY A 35 9.55 -3.65 -2.94
C GLY A 35 10.69 -3.83 -3.94
N SER A 36 11.38 -4.97 -3.86
CA SER A 36 12.53 -5.30 -4.74
C SER A 36 12.18 -5.52 -6.22
N THR A 37 10.91 -5.84 -6.51
CA THR A 37 10.45 -6.16 -7.87
C THR A 37 9.22 -5.37 -8.32
N THR A 38 8.44 -4.83 -7.39
CA THR A 38 7.15 -4.19 -7.65
C THR A 38 7.01 -2.88 -6.89
N VAL A 39 6.24 -1.96 -7.48
CA VAL A 39 5.65 -0.82 -6.77
C VAL A 39 4.18 -1.12 -6.63
N LYS A 40 3.66 -1.02 -5.41
CA LYS A 40 2.23 -1.10 -5.09
C LYS A 40 1.74 0.27 -4.67
N LEU A 41 0.51 0.58 -5.03
CA LEU A 41 -0.17 1.82 -4.66
C LEU A 41 -1.56 1.46 -4.14
N SER A 42 -1.94 1.98 -2.99
CA SER A 42 -3.30 1.85 -2.44
C SER A 42 -3.83 3.19 -1.94
N VAL A 43 -5.12 3.42 -2.14
CA VAL A 43 -5.85 4.58 -1.65
C VAL A 43 -7.00 4.10 -0.80
N ILE A 44 -7.06 4.61 0.43
CA ILE A 44 -8.12 4.35 1.39
C ILE A 44 -8.80 5.66 1.80
N ASP A 45 -10.04 5.58 2.26
CA ASP A 45 -10.70 6.69 2.93
C ASP A 45 -10.41 6.74 4.44
N GLU A 46 -10.98 7.72 5.13
CA GLU A 46 -10.87 7.92 6.58
C GLU A 46 -11.38 6.75 7.43
N ASP A 47 -12.28 5.93 6.90
CA ASP A 47 -12.79 4.73 7.57
C ASP A 47 -11.87 3.52 7.36
N GLY A 48 -10.78 3.68 6.60
CA GLY A 48 -9.88 2.61 6.21
C GLY A 48 -10.44 1.74 5.08
N THR A 49 -11.48 2.18 4.38
CA THR A 49 -12.07 1.44 3.27
C THR A 49 -11.25 1.65 2.00
N LEU A 50 -10.94 0.56 1.30
CA LEU A 50 -10.20 0.62 0.03
C LEU A 50 -11.03 1.31 -1.06
N VAL A 51 -10.44 2.32 -1.70
CA VAL A 51 -11.01 3.09 -2.82
C VAL A 51 -10.38 2.68 -4.15
N TYR A 52 -9.07 2.47 -4.15
CA TYR A 52 -8.30 2.11 -5.34
C TYR A 52 -7.03 1.36 -4.92
N ALA A 53 -6.61 0.34 -5.68
CA ALA A 53 -5.29 -0.23 -5.56
C ALA A 53 -4.76 -0.70 -6.92
N ASN A 54 -3.44 -0.66 -7.09
CA ASN A 54 -2.79 -1.23 -8.25
C ASN A 54 -1.34 -1.59 -7.91
N TYR A 55 -0.76 -2.55 -8.62
CA TYR A 55 0.66 -2.84 -8.52
C TYR A 55 1.27 -3.17 -9.88
N GLU A 56 2.52 -2.78 -10.06
CA GLU A 56 3.28 -3.01 -11.28
C GLU A 56 4.71 -3.43 -10.97
N ARG A 57 5.28 -4.27 -11.83
CA ARG A 57 6.71 -4.57 -11.79
C ARG A 57 7.48 -3.34 -12.23
N HIS A 58 8.47 -2.91 -11.46
CA HIS A 58 9.20 -1.69 -11.79
C HIS A 58 10.31 -1.89 -12.80
N HIS A 59 10.77 -3.13 -13.04
CA HIS A 59 11.82 -3.43 -14.02
C HIS A 59 13.01 -2.46 -13.94
N THR A 60 13.51 -2.26 -12.71
CA THR A 60 14.56 -1.29 -12.31
C THR A 60 14.26 0.21 -12.45
N ASP A 61 13.06 0.61 -12.90
CA ASP A 61 12.62 2.02 -12.97
C ASP A 61 11.45 2.32 -12.02
N VAL A 62 11.76 2.39 -10.71
CA VAL A 62 10.78 2.70 -9.65
C VAL A 62 10.04 4.02 -9.90
N ARG A 63 10.72 5.06 -10.41
CA ARG A 63 10.11 6.38 -10.60
C ARG A 63 9.08 6.37 -11.71
N ALA A 64 9.42 5.80 -12.86
CA ALA A 64 8.49 5.72 -13.98
C ALA A 64 7.26 4.89 -13.61
N THR A 65 7.47 3.77 -12.89
CA THR A 65 6.38 2.91 -12.43
C THR A 65 5.49 3.59 -11.39
N ALA A 66 6.06 4.25 -10.38
CA ALA A 66 5.28 5.01 -9.41
C ALA A 66 4.43 6.09 -10.12
N ARG A 67 5.03 6.86 -11.04
CA ARG A 67 4.31 7.85 -11.85
C ARG A 67 3.17 7.23 -12.67
N SER A 68 3.41 6.08 -13.30
CA SER A 68 2.38 5.35 -14.05
C SER A 68 1.19 5.00 -13.15
N LEU A 69 1.45 4.42 -11.98
CA LEU A 69 0.43 4.06 -11.00
C LEU A 69 -0.36 5.27 -10.51
N PHE A 70 0.31 6.40 -10.23
CA PHE A 70 -0.34 7.66 -9.87
C PHE A 70 -1.30 8.15 -10.96
N VAL A 71 -0.86 8.16 -12.23
CA VAL A 71 -1.69 8.58 -13.36
C VAL A 71 -2.90 7.66 -13.53
N LYS A 72 -2.76 6.36 -13.27
CA LYS A 72 -3.90 5.43 -13.29
C LYS A 72 -4.86 5.70 -12.15
N ALA A 73 -4.37 5.86 -10.92
CA ALA A 73 -5.17 6.19 -9.75
C ALA A 73 -5.96 7.49 -9.96
N GLN A 74 -5.31 8.55 -10.46
CA GLN A 74 -5.92 9.86 -10.71
C GLN A 74 -7.15 9.79 -11.62
N LYS A 75 -7.20 8.85 -12.58
CA LYS A 75 -8.38 8.66 -13.46
C LYS A 75 -9.63 8.24 -12.70
N HIS A 76 -9.46 7.59 -11.55
CA HIS A 76 -10.56 7.07 -10.74
C HIS A 76 -10.87 7.96 -9.53
N ILE A 77 -9.84 8.59 -8.94
CA ILE A 77 -9.99 9.34 -7.68
C ILE A 77 -9.92 10.88 -7.84
N GLY A 78 -9.60 11.36 -9.04
CA GLY A 78 -9.48 12.79 -9.34
C GLY A 78 -8.29 13.47 -8.65
N GLU A 79 -8.44 14.76 -8.36
CA GLU A 79 -7.42 15.61 -7.71
C GLU A 79 -7.71 15.84 -6.22
N THR A 80 -8.39 14.90 -5.58
CA THR A 80 -8.77 14.99 -4.17
C THR A 80 -7.52 15.08 -3.28
N PRO A 81 -7.42 16.07 -2.36
CA PRO A 81 -6.31 16.15 -1.43
C PRO A 81 -6.18 14.88 -0.60
N MET A 82 -4.95 14.41 -0.42
CA MET A 82 -4.66 13.18 0.30
C MET A 82 -3.40 13.28 1.13
N TYR A 83 -3.37 12.56 2.26
CA TYR A 83 -2.12 12.27 2.97
C TYR A 83 -1.41 11.13 2.25
N ALA A 84 -0.08 11.18 2.13
CA ALA A 84 0.68 10.16 1.44
C ALA A 84 1.89 9.72 2.27
N ALA A 85 2.10 8.40 2.33
CA ALA A 85 3.25 7.80 2.95
C ALA A 85 3.84 6.70 2.05
N ILE A 86 5.16 6.56 2.11
CA ILE A 86 5.91 5.54 1.37
C ILE A 86 6.54 4.56 2.34
N THR A 87 6.52 3.29 1.97
CA THR A 87 7.19 2.20 2.66
C THR A 87 7.95 1.33 1.63
N GLY A 88 8.52 0.23 2.10
CA GLY A 88 9.20 -0.74 1.27
C GLY A 88 10.71 -0.50 1.18
N SER A 89 11.47 -1.58 1.01
CA SER A 89 12.94 -1.55 0.96
C SER A 89 13.53 -0.59 -0.09
N GLY A 90 12.83 -0.38 -1.21
CA GLY A 90 13.23 0.55 -2.28
C GLY A 90 12.63 1.95 -2.16
N GLY A 91 11.81 2.22 -1.15
CA GLY A 91 10.96 3.41 -1.08
C GLY A 91 11.63 4.67 -0.55
N MET A 92 12.72 4.55 0.21
CA MET A 92 13.33 5.68 0.93
C MET A 92 13.79 6.82 0.00
N LEU A 93 14.42 6.48 -1.13
CA LEU A 93 14.87 7.49 -2.09
C LEU A 93 13.69 8.17 -2.79
N LEU A 94 12.62 7.43 -3.09
CA LEU A 94 11.41 7.98 -3.67
C LEU A 94 10.71 8.94 -2.68
N ALA A 95 10.65 8.57 -1.41
CA ALA A 95 10.09 9.40 -0.34
C ALA A 95 10.83 10.74 -0.22
N GLN A 96 12.17 10.71 -0.25
CA GLN A 96 12.99 11.93 -0.23
C GLN A 96 12.76 12.82 -1.45
N TRP A 97 12.62 12.24 -2.65
CA TRP A 97 12.38 13.02 -3.86
C TRP A 97 11.01 13.68 -3.92
N LEU A 98 10.00 13.05 -3.32
CA LEU A 98 8.63 13.54 -3.30
C LEU A 98 8.31 14.36 -2.04
N ASP A 99 9.27 14.49 -1.11
CA ASP A 99 9.08 15.12 0.21
C ASP A 99 7.91 14.48 0.98
N LEU A 100 7.85 13.15 0.96
CA LEU A 100 6.83 12.35 1.63
C LEU A 100 7.39 11.60 2.84
N GLU A 101 6.52 11.29 3.78
CA GLU A 101 6.87 10.47 4.94
C GLU A 101 7.32 9.07 4.50
N PHE A 102 8.46 8.61 5.03
CA PHE A 102 8.89 7.22 4.90
C PHE A 102 8.58 6.45 6.18
N VAL A 103 7.73 5.43 6.06
CA VAL A 103 7.38 4.50 7.13
C VAL A 103 8.16 3.21 6.93
N GLN A 104 8.75 2.68 8.01
CA GLN A 104 9.46 1.40 7.96
C GLN A 104 8.50 0.26 7.62
N GLU A 105 8.90 -0.62 6.70
CA GLU A 105 8.09 -1.73 6.17
C GLU A 105 7.46 -2.59 7.26
N VAL A 106 8.25 -2.98 8.25
CA VAL A 106 7.80 -3.82 9.36
C VAL A 106 6.73 -3.13 10.21
N ILE A 107 6.85 -1.81 10.40
CA ILE A 107 5.88 -1.02 11.16
C ILE A 107 4.59 -0.87 10.36
N ALA A 108 4.70 -0.61 9.05
CA ALA A 108 3.55 -0.52 8.15
C ALA A 108 2.79 -1.85 8.07
N SER A 109 3.49 -2.96 7.81
CA SER A 109 2.92 -4.31 7.74
C SER A 109 2.26 -4.71 9.07
N LYS A 110 2.94 -4.48 10.20
CA LYS A 110 2.37 -4.73 11.53
C LYS A 110 1.07 -3.96 11.73
N ARG A 111 1.08 -2.65 11.46
CA ARG A 111 -0.10 -1.79 11.63
C ARG A 111 -1.27 -2.24 10.76
N ALA A 112 -0.99 -2.64 9.51
CA ALA A 112 -2.02 -3.15 8.61
C ALA A 112 -2.65 -4.45 9.15
N VAL A 113 -1.83 -5.39 9.62
CA VAL A 113 -2.33 -6.66 10.19
C VAL A 113 -3.12 -6.43 11.48
N GLU A 114 -2.63 -5.61 12.42
CA GLU A 114 -3.35 -5.29 13.66
C GLU A 114 -4.71 -4.60 13.37
N THR A 115 -4.79 -3.83 12.30
CA THR A 115 -6.01 -3.10 11.93
C THR A 115 -7.02 -4.02 11.23
N LEU A 116 -6.57 -4.85 10.30
CA LEU A 116 -7.44 -5.67 9.46
C LEU A 116 -7.78 -7.02 10.08
N ILE A 117 -6.84 -7.62 10.81
CA ILE A 117 -6.95 -8.96 11.40
C ILE A 117 -6.34 -8.95 12.82
N PRO A 118 -6.98 -8.26 13.79
CA PRO A 118 -6.39 -8.01 15.12
C PRO A 118 -6.11 -9.28 15.96
N GLN A 119 -6.57 -10.44 15.52
CA GLN A 119 -6.43 -11.74 16.17
C GLN A 119 -5.23 -12.53 15.62
N THR A 120 -4.46 -11.92 14.71
CA THR A 120 -3.24 -12.52 14.17
C THR A 120 -2.18 -12.61 15.25
N ASP A 121 -1.72 -13.83 15.55
CA ASP A 121 -0.56 -14.04 16.43
C ASP A 121 0.76 -13.91 15.66
N VAL A 122 0.80 -14.41 14.42
CA VAL A 122 1.99 -14.42 13.57
C VAL A 122 1.62 -14.09 12.13
N ALA A 123 2.35 -13.15 11.52
CA ALA A 123 2.28 -12.87 10.09
C ALA A 123 3.59 -13.30 9.40
N ILE A 124 3.48 -13.97 8.27
CA ILE A 124 4.61 -14.35 7.42
C ILE A 124 4.47 -13.61 6.09
N GLU A 125 5.38 -12.67 5.84
CA GLU A 125 5.49 -11.93 4.60
C GLU A 125 6.58 -12.59 3.73
N LEU A 126 6.21 -13.04 2.54
CA LEU A 126 7.13 -13.64 1.58
C LEU A 126 7.38 -12.63 0.44
N GLY A 127 8.57 -12.04 0.42
CA GLY A 127 9.01 -11.11 -0.60
C GLY A 127 9.74 -11.81 -1.76
N GLY A 128 10.25 -10.99 -2.68
CA GLY A 128 11.05 -11.48 -3.81
C GLY A 128 12.50 -11.84 -3.44
N GLU A 129 13.01 -11.27 -2.35
CA GLU A 129 14.41 -11.45 -1.90
C GLU A 129 14.49 -12.04 -0.49
N ASP A 130 13.57 -11.63 0.40
CA ASP A 130 13.56 -12.05 1.79
C ASP A 130 12.17 -12.57 2.22
N ALA A 131 12.15 -13.23 3.37
CA ALA A 131 10.94 -13.58 4.09
C ALA A 131 11.00 -12.95 5.49
N LYS A 132 9.88 -12.39 5.94
CA LYS A 132 9.74 -11.74 7.25
C LYS A 132 8.68 -12.45 8.05
N ILE A 133 8.97 -12.72 9.31
CA ILE A 133 8.03 -13.25 10.29
C ILE A 133 7.84 -12.17 11.36
N ILE A 134 6.59 -11.74 11.57
CA ILE A 134 6.20 -10.75 12.56
C ILE A 134 5.37 -11.46 13.62
N TYR A 135 5.79 -11.38 14.88
CA TYR A 135 5.04 -11.88 16.04
C TYR A 135 4.31 -10.70 16.72
N PHE A 136 3.05 -10.91 17.10
CA PHE A 136 2.18 -9.86 17.64
C PHE A 136 2.01 -9.94 19.17
N ASP A 137 2.46 -11.04 19.77
CA ASP A 137 2.55 -11.31 21.18
C ASP A 137 3.83 -10.67 21.80
N ASN A 138 3.67 -9.88 22.87
CA ASN A 138 4.76 -9.28 23.67
C ASN A 138 5.69 -8.24 23.00
N GLY A 139 5.22 -7.46 22.02
CA GLY A 139 5.96 -6.31 21.49
C GLY A 139 6.13 -6.33 19.97
N ILE A 140 7.21 -5.76 19.44
CA ILE A 140 7.61 -5.93 18.04
C ILE A 140 8.80 -6.90 18.03
N GLU A 141 8.54 -8.18 17.79
CA GLU A 141 9.57 -9.15 17.44
C GLU A 141 9.45 -9.49 15.95
N GLN A 142 10.54 -9.32 15.22
CA GLN A 142 10.65 -9.68 13.82
C GLN A 142 11.81 -10.64 13.62
N ARG A 143 11.61 -11.66 12.78
CA ARG A 143 12.69 -12.49 12.24
C ARG A 143 12.73 -12.39 10.73
N MET A 144 13.92 -12.31 10.19
CA MET A 144 14.16 -12.31 8.75
C MET A 144 15.06 -13.49 8.39
N ASN A 145 14.76 -14.16 7.28
CA ASN A 145 15.69 -15.14 6.74
C ASN A 145 16.87 -14.40 6.09
N GLY A 146 18.09 -14.77 6.48
CA GLY A 146 19.31 -14.21 5.93
C GLY A 146 19.63 -14.80 4.56
N THR A 147 19.07 -14.21 3.50
CA THR A 147 19.34 -14.48 2.07
C THR A 147 18.87 -15.85 1.55
N CYS A 148 18.21 -15.83 0.38
CA CYS A 148 18.03 -17.03 -0.48
C CYS A 148 19.30 -17.34 -1.27
#